data_AF-A0A1Q4ZE33-F1
#
_entry.id   AF-A0A1Q4ZE33-F1
#
_cell.length_a   1.000
_cell.length_b   1.000
_cell.length_c   1.000
_cell.angle_alpha   90.00
_cell.angle_beta   90.00
_cell.angle_gamma   90.00
#
_symmetry.space_group_name_H-M   'P 1'
#
loop_
_entity.id
_entity.type
_entity.pdbx_description
1 polymer ?
#
loop_
_entity_poly.entity_id
_entity_poly.type
_entity_poly.pdbx_seq_one_letter_code
_entity_poly.pdbx_strand_id
1 'polypeptide(L)'
;MQIGTNTRACTDRIVRVWDMATPVDVARGAEWYADAGRICTEQAEATGYSRETVAAVISHLSPRTSWSRNVAGAISLLHGGDAAGCIGDNIKRARRALVSPTPLETFGPDAPKTRRFARNILGDRDQVTVDVWAARVAFGDRFDDPETVLGWVNVYDAVEHAYRLAAQRAGVDPTTMQATTWIVARNGRAD
;
A
#
# COMPACT_ATOMS: atom_id res chain seq x y z
N MET A 1 -24.54 10.05 -10.74
CA MET A 1 -23.67 10.39 -9.59
C MET A 1 -22.55 11.28 -10.09
N GLN A 2 -22.72 12.60 -9.97
CA GLN A 2 -21.79 13.61 -10.46
C GLN A 2 -20.91 14.06 -9.27
N ILE A 3 -19.99 13.21 -8.87
CA ILE A 3 -18.80 13.65 -8.14
C ILE A 3 -17.73 13.75 -9.22
N GLY A 4 -17.04 14.89 -9.31
CA GLY A 4 -16.07 15.22 -10.35
C GLY A 4 -14.81 14.34 -10.30
N THR A 5 -14.95 13.02 -10.34
CA THR A 5 -13.92 11.98 -10.29
C THR A 5 -14.36 10.81 -11.18
N ASN A 6 -14.79 11.09 -12.41
CA ASN A 6 -15.03 9.99 -13.34
C ASN A 6 -13.71 9.23 -13.56
N THR A 7 -13.80 7.91 -13.67
CA THR A 7 -12.65 6.99 -13.73
C THR A 7 -11.64 7.40 -14.81
N ARG A 8 -12.13 7.91 -15.95
CA ARG A 8 -11.30 8.41 -17.03
C ARG A 8 -10.38 9.54 -16.57
N ALA A 9 -10.92 10.56 -15.89
CA ALA A 9 -10.13 11.68 -15.41
C ALA A 9 -9.05 11.22 -14.42
N CYS A 10 -9.38 10.31 -13.49
CA CYS A 10 -8.41 9.75 -12.55
C CYS A 10 -7.30 8.97 -13.28
N THR A 11 -7.69 8.11 -14.23
CA THR A 11 -6.76 7.35 -15.07
C THR A 11 -5.80 8.27 -15.81
N ASP A 12 -6.33 9.33 -16.43
CA ASP A 12 -5.51 10.28 -17.18
C ASP A 12 -4.53 11.05 -16.27
N ARG A 13 -4.87 11.29 -14.98
CA ARG A 13 -3.90 11.87 -14.02
C ARG A 13 -2.79 10.90 -13.67
N ILE A 14 -3.15 9.66 -13.38
CA ILE A 14 -2.19 8.62 -13.01
C ILE A 14 -1.19 8.44 -14.15
N VAL A 15 -1.67 8.36 -15.40
CA VAL A 15 -0.80 8.30 -16.59
C VAL A 15 0.10 9.52 -16.69
N ARG A 16 -0.41 10.74 -16.47
CA ARG A 16 0.46 11.94 -16.48
C ARG A 16 1.58 11.90 -15.45
N VAL A 17 1.33 11.38 -14.24
CA VAL A 17 2.38 11.22 -13.23
C VAL A 17 3.35 10.11 -13.62
N TRP A 18 2.86 9.03 -14.22
CA TRP A 18 3.70 7.96 -14.76
C TRP A 18 4.64 8.47 -15.86
N ASP A 19 4.15 9.32 -16.77
CA ASP A 19 4.95 9.87 -17.87
C ASP A 19 6.08 10.80 -17.37
N MET A 20 6.05 11.22 -16.11
CA MET A 20 7.13 11.97 -15.45
C MET A 20 8.20 11.07 -14.83
N ALA A 21 7.97 9.76 -14.75
CA ALA A 21 8.89 8.83 -14.12
C ALA A 21 10.17 8.64 -14.95
N THR A 22 11.32 8.65 -14.28
CA THR A 22 12.56 8.22 -14.90
C THR A 22 12.62 6.68 -15.00
N PRO A 23 13.50 6.12 -15.84
CA PRO A 23 13.72 4.66 -15.86
C PRO A 23 14.12 4.10 -14.48
N VAL A 24 14.81 4.90 -13.66
CA VAL A 24 15.18 4.52 -12.28
C VAL A 24 13.95 4.46 -11.38
N ASP A 25 13.01 5.40 -11.50
CA ASP A 25 11.77 5.38 -10.74
C ASP A 25 10.90 4.16 -11.11
N VAL A 26 10.82 3.84 -12.41
CA VAL A 26 10.11 2.65 -12.90
C VAL A 26 10.73 1.36 -12.36
N ALA A 27 12.06 1.23 -12.43
CA ALA A 27 12.76 0.06 -11.88
C ALA A 27 12.51 -0.10 -10.38
N ARG A 28 12.64 0.99 -9.60
CA ARG A 28 12.35 0.99 -8.16
C ARG A 28 10.90 0.66 -7.86
N GLY A 29 9.96 1.19 -8.64
CA GLY A 29 8.53 0.90 -8.49
C GLY A 29 8.21 -0.56 -8.76
N ALA A 30 8.84 -1.17 -9.78
CA ALA A 30 8.67 -2.58 -10.10
C ALA A 30 9.17 -3.52 -8.99
N GLU A 31 10.29 -3.17 -8.36
CA GLU A 31 10.94 -3.93 -7.29
C GLU A 31 10.30 -3.73 -5.92
N TRP A 32 9.62 -2.61 -5.67
CA TRP A 32 9.16 -2.19 -4.34
C TRP A 32 8.43 -3.28 -3.53
N TYR A 33 7.42 -3.92 -4.11
CA TYR A 33 6.67 -4.98 -3.43
C TYR A 33 7.44 -6.29 -3.35
N ALA A 34 8.33 -6.57 -4.31
CA ALA A 34 9.21 -7.74 -4.24
C ALA A 34 10.21 -7.60 -3.09
N ASP A 35 10.75 -6.39 -2.87
CA ASP A 35 11.63 -6.07 -1.74
C ASP A 35 10.92 -6.27 -0.40
N ALA A 36 9.70 -5.74 -0.27
CA ALA A 36 8.87 -5.98 0.91
C ALA A 36 8.59 -7.47 1.11
N GLY A 37 8.34 -8.22 0.04
CA GLY A 37 8.13 -9.67 0.06
C GLY A 37 9.38 -10.46 0.47
N ARG A 38 10.58 -9.98 0.15
CA ARG A 38 11.86 -10.56 0.62
C ARG A 38 11.99 -10.44 2.13
N ILE A 39 11.69 -9.27 2.70
CA ILE A 39 11.65 -9.08 4.17
C ILE A 39 10.67 -10.07 4.81
N CYS A 40 9.49 -10.27 4.22
CA CYS A 40 8.53 -11.26 4.72
C CYS A 40 9.09 -12.69 4.71
N THR A 41 9.87 -13.04 3.69
CA THR A 41 10.47 -14.37 3.55
C THR A 41 11.58 -14.58 4.57
N GLU A 42 12.50 -13.64 4.67
CA GLU A 42 13.61 -13.67 5.65
C GLU A 42 13.10 -13.77 7.09
N GLN A 43 12.07 -12.99 7.44
CA GLN A 43 11.53 -13.02 8.80
C GLN A 43 10.69 -14.28 9.07
N ALA A 44 10.00 -14.81 8.07
CA ALA A 44 9.30 -16.10 8.22
C ALA A 44 10.29 -17.22 8.53
N GLU A 45 11.42 -17.27 7.81
CA GLU A 45 12.50 -18.23 8.06
C GLU A 45 13.15 -18.04 9.43
N ALA A 46 13.38 -16.79 9.84
CA ALA A 46 14.05 -16.50 11.11
C ALA A 46 13.19 -16.78 12.36
N THR A 47 11.86 -16.73 12.24
CA THR A 47 10.94 -16.74 13.40
C THR A 47 10.03 -17.96 13.45
N GLY A 48 9.90 -18.70 12.34
CA GLY A 48 8.96 -19.81 12.20
C GLY A 48 7.51 -19.39 11.92
N TYR A 49 7.21 -18.08 11.86
CA TYR A 49 5.91 -17.60 11.40
C TYR A 49 5.72 -17.80 9.90
N SER A 50 4.48 -17.88 9.44
CA SER A 50 4.20 -17.91 7.99
C SER A 50 4.48 -16.56 7.34
N ARG A 51 4.77 -16.55 6.03
CA ARG A 51 4.89 -15.31 5.25
C ARG A 51 3.64 -14.43 5.36
N GLU A 52 2.46 -15.05 5.45
CA GLU A 52 1.19 -14.35 5.62
C GLU A 52 1.10 -13.64 6.97
N THR A 53 1.54 -14.29 8.06
CA THR A 53 1.62 -13.67 9.39
C THR A 53 2.53 -12.45 9.35
N VAL A 54 3.72 -12.57 8.77
CA VAL A 54 4.67 -11.46 8.66
C VAL A 54 4.08 -10.30 7.83
N ALA A 55 3.51 -10.59 6.66
CA ALA A 55 2.88 -9.59 5.81
C ALA A 55 1.70 -8.89 6.52
N ALA A 56 0.90 -9.64 7.29
CA ALA A 56 -0.22 -9.09 8.05
C ALA A 56 0.27 -8.14 9.16
N VAL A 57 1.33 -8.51 9.89
CA VAL A 57 1.94 -7.66 10.93
C VAL A 57 2.46 -6.36 10.34
N ILE A 58 3.29 -6.43 9.28
CA ILE A 58 3.81 -5.25 8.57
C ILE A 58 2.66 -4.35 8.09
N SER A 59 1.58 -4.97 7.61
CA SER A 59 0.45 -4.21 7.05
C SER A 59 -0.41 -3.55 8.11
N HIS A 60 -0.67 -4.20 9.24
CA HIS A 60 -1.38 -3.60 10.37
C HIS A 60 -0.65 -2.41 10.96
N LEU A 61 0.68 -2.44 10.99
CA LEU A 61 1.52 -1.35 11.50
C LEU A 61 1.70 -0.18 10.52
N SER A 62 1.40 -0.37 9.23
CA SER A 62 1.63 0.62 8.17
C SER A 62 0.90 1.97 8.28
N PRO A 63 -0.30 2.09 8.88
CA PRO A 63 -1.00 3.38 8.90
C PRO A 63 -0.20 4.44 9.68
N ARG A 64 0.12 5.55 9.00
CA ARG A 64 0.85 6.72 9.55
C ARG A 64 2.24 6.38 10.12
N THR A 65 2.88 5.32 9.63
CA THR A 65 4.21 4.88 10.06
C THR A 65 5.18 4.93 8.88
N SER A 66 6.39 5.46 9.07
CA SER A 66 7.43 5.40 8.02
C SER A 66 7.82 3.94 7.76
N TRP A 67 8.27 3.63 6.54
CA TRP A 67 8.63 2.27 6.16
C TRP A 67 9.69 1.65 7.10
N SER A 68 10.75 2.40 7.40
CA SER A 68 11.82 1.95 8.31
C SER A 68 11.29 1.64 9.71
N ARG A 69 10.43 2.50 10.26
CA ARG A 69 9.82 2.28 11.58
C ARG A 69 8.84 1.11 11.56
N ASN A 70 8.07 0.97 10.48
CA ASN A 70 7.13 -0.13 10.29
C ASN A 70 7.86 -1.48 10.31
N VAL A 71 8.90 -1.62 9.48
CA VAL A 71 9.71 -2.84 9.41
C VAL A 71 10.38 -3.13 10.75
N ALA A 72 10.99 -2.13 11.39
CA ALA A 72 11.62 -2.32 12.71
C ALA A 72 10.60 -2.77 13.78
N GLY A 73 9.40 -2.17 13.80
CA GLY A 73 8.33 -2.55 14.71
C GLY A 73 7.80 -3.96 14.43
N ALA A 74 7.63 -4.32 13.16
CA ALA A 74 7.19 -5.65 12.76
C ALA A 74 8.21 -6.73 13.17
N ILE A 75 9.50 -6.51 12.90
CA ILE A 75 10.58 -7.41 13.33
C ILE A 75 10.58 -7.54 14.85
N SER A 76 10.53 -6.42 15.59
CA SER A 76 10.48 -6.45 17.06
C SER A 76 9.32 -7.30 17.57
N LEU A 77 8.10 -7.13 17.03
CA LEU A 77 6.94 -7.94 17.42
C LEU A 77 7.10 -9.44 17.09
N LEU A 78 7.64 -9.77 15.92
CA LEU A 78 7.88 -11.16 15.50
C LEU A 78 8.89 -11.87 16.40
N HIS A 79 9.83 -11.13 17.01
CA HIS A 79 10.81 -11.65 17.96
C HIS A 79 10.35 -11.52 19.43
N GLY A 80 9.06 -11.24 19.68
CA GLY A 80 8.49 -11.19 21.03
C GLY A 80 8.64 -9.86 21.77
N GLY A 81 9.17 -8.83 21.10
CA GLY A 81 9.32 -7.47 21.63
C GLY A 81 8.07 -6.60 21.50
N ASP A 82 8.31 -5.29 21.37
CA ASP A 82 7.25 -4.29 21.16
C ASP A 82 7.53 -3.37 19.96
N ALA A 83 6.47 -2.87 19.33
CA ALA A 83 6.55 -1.99 18.16
C ALA A 83 6.53 -0.50 18.57
N ALA A 84 7.53 -0.09 19.34
CA ALA A 84 7.63 1.29 19.85
C ALA A 84 7.54 2.33 18.71
N GLY A 85 6.76 3.39 18.94
CA GLY A 85 6.52 4.44 17.95
C GLY A 85 5.51 4.10 16.85
N CYS A 86 4.91 2.92 16.88
CA CYS A 86 3.71 2.61 16.11
C CYS A 86 2.43 2.98 16.90
N ILE A 87 1.33 3.23 16.19
CA ILE A 87 0.04 3.55 16.82
C ILE A 87 -0.45 2.34 17.63
N GLY A 88 -0.79 2.54 18.91
CA GLY A 88 -1.14 1.47 19.84
C GLY A 88 -2.25 0.53 19.35
N ASP A 89 -3.29 1.07 18.70
CA ASP A 89 -4.35 0.23 18.14
C ASP A 89 -3.86 -0.63 16.97
N ASN A 90 -2.95 -0.13 16.14
CA ASN A 90 -2.31 -0.91 15.08
C ASN A 90 -1.44 -2.04 15.66
N ILE A 91 -0.74 -1.79 16.78
CA ILE A 91 0.00 -2.83 17.51
C ILE A 91 -0.95 -3.92 18.00
N LYS A 92 -2.12 -3.57 18.56
CA LYS A 92 -3.13 -4.56 18.97
C LYS A 92 -3.59 -5.42 17.80
N ARG A 93 -3.82 -4.82 16.62
CA ARG A 93 -4.22 -5.57 15.41
C ARG A 93 -3.10 -6.49 14.92
N ALA A 94 -1.86 -6.01 14.90
CA ALA A 94 -0.68 -6.80 14.54
C ALA A 94 -0.48 -7.99 15.49
N ARG A 95 -0.63 -7.79 16.81
CA ARG A 95 -0.57 -8.88 17.79
C ARG A 95 -1.67 -9.93 17.60
N ARG A 96 -2.87 -9.53 17.15
CA ARG A 96 -3.91 -10.50 16.76
C ARG A 96 -3.51 -11.32 15.53
N ALA A 97 -2.85 -10.72 14.55
CA ALA A 97 -2.35 -11.44 13.39
C ALA A 97 -1.26 -12.46 13.74
N LEU A 98 -0.39 -12.16 14.72
CA LEU A 98 0.66 -13.08 15.19
C LEU A 98 0.12 -14.41 15.73
N VAL A 99 -1.02 -14.37 16.40
CA VAL A 99 -1.62 -15.55 17.07
C VAL A 99 -2.80 -16.15 16.29
N SER A 100 -3.13 -15.59 15.12
CA SER A 100 -4.24 -16.06 14.30
C SER A 100 -3.78 -17.21 13.38
N PRO A 101 -4.54 -18.32 13.27
CA PRO A 101 -4.30 -19.32 12.23
C PRO A 101 -4.62 -18.79 10.83
N THR A 102 -5.42 -17.72 10.73
CA THR A 102 -5.78 -17.04 9.48
C THR A 102 -5.39 -15.56 9.57
N PRO A 103 -4.09 -15.21 9.49
CA PRO A 103 -3.60 -13.86 9.74
C PRO A 103 -4.19 -12.82 8.76
N LEU A 104 -4.45 -13.20 7.51
CA LEU A 104 -5.05 -12.30 6.52
C LEU A 104 -6.54 -12.00 6.77
N GLU A 105 -7.24 -12.82 7.55
CA GLU A 105 -8.64 -12.58 7.92
C GLU A 105 -8.77 -11.58 9.08
N THR A 106 -7.64 -11.17 9.69
CA THR A 106 -7.64 -10.14 10.74
C THR A 106 -7.87 -8.72 10.22
N PHE A 107 -7.86 -8.53 8.89
CA PHE A 107 -8.28 -7.28 8.25
C PHE A 107 -9.81 -7.23 8.15
N GLY A 108 -10.42 -6.24 8.81
CA GLY A 108 -11.85 -5.98 8.70
C GLY A 108 -12.28 -5.59 7.28
N PRO A 109 -13.59 -5.66 6.98
CA PRO A 109 -14.13 -5.26 5.67
C PRO A 109 -13.77 -3.81 5.33
N ASP A 110 -13.74 -2.93 6.33
CA ASP A 110 -13.48 -1.48 6.23
C ASP A 110 -11.99 -1.11 6.19
N ALA A 111 -11.10 -2.10 6.04
CA ALA A 111 -9.66 -1.89 5.95
C ALA A 111 -9.09 -2.25 4.56
N PRO A 112 -9.66 -1.74 3.45
CA PRO A 112 -9.24 -2.14 2.10
C PRO A 112 -7.75 -1.84 1.87
N LYS A 113 -7.27 -0.68 2.30
CA LYS A 113 -5.86 -0.27 2.16
C LYS A 113 -4.89 -1.29 2.73
N THR A 114 -4.98 -1.61 4.03
CA THR A 114 -4.02 -2.50 4.69
C THR A 114 -4.17 -3.95 4.22
N ARG A 115 -5.39 -4.36 3.85
CA ARG A 115 -5.64 -5.66 3.23
C ARG A 115 -4.97 -5.77 1.85
N ARG A 116 -5.11 -4.76 0.97
CA ARG A 116 -4.42 -4.73 -0.33
C ARG A 116 -2.91 -4.71 -0.14
N PHE A 117 -2.43 -3.95 0.83
CA PHE A 117 -1.01 -3.86 1.14
C PHE A 117 -0.40 -5.20 1.52
N ALA A 118 -1.05 -5.97 2.39
CA ALA A 118 -0.61 -7.32 2.74
C ALA A 118 -0.58 -8.23 1.50
N ARG A 119 -1.61 -8.18 0.67
CA ARG A 119 -1.69 -8.99 -0.57
C ARG A 119 -0.60 -8.61 -1.56
N ASN A 120 -0.35 -7.32 -1.76
CA ASN A 120 0.68 -6.84 -2.68
C ASN A 120 2.09 -7.27 -2.22
N ILE A 121 2.38 -7.20 -0.92
CA ILE A 121 3.63 -7.74 -0.34
C ILE A 121 3.76 -9.25 -0.57
N LEU A 122 2.65 -9.98 -0.56
CA LEU A 122 2.60 -11.42 -0.82
C LEU A 122 2.66 -11.77 -2.31
N GLY A 123 2.71 -10.78 -3.21
CA GLY A 123 2.89 -10.97 -4.65
C GLY A 123 1.62 -10.82 -5.48
N ASP A 124 0.49 -10.39 -4.90
CA ASP A 124 -0.67 -9.98 -5.69
C ASP A 124 -0.35 -8.70 -6.48
N ARG A 125 -0.29 -8.83 -7.81
CA ARG A 125 0.03 -7.71 -8.72
C ARG A 125 -1.23 -7.05 -9.31
N ASP A 126 -2.42 -7.62 -9.10
CA ASP A 126 -3.66 -7.17 -9.73
C ASP A 126 -4.41 -6.15 -8.87
N GLN A 127 -4.26 -6.24 -7.55
CA GLN A 127 -4.85 -5.30 -6.61
C GLN A 127 -3.93 -4.12 -6.32
N VAL A 128 -4.51 -2.99 -5.91
CA VAL A 128 -3.75 -1.74 -5.68
C VAL A 128 -3.94 -1.26 -4.24
N THR A 129 -2.82 -1.03 -3.56
CA THR A 129 -2.82 -0.27 -2.30
C THR A 129 -3.02 1.20 -2.60
N VAL A 130 -4.23 1.71 -2.36
CA VAL A 130 -4.57 3.13 -2.50
C VAL A 130 -4.36 3.81 -1.16
N ASP A 131 -3.17 4.40 -0.99
CA ASP A 131 -2.87 5.29 0.13
C ASP A 131 -3.18 6.76 -0.23
N VAL A 132 -2.88 7.67 0.71
CA VAL A 132 -3.13 9.11 0.52
C VAL A 132 -2.35 9.68 -0.68
N TRP A 133 -1.16 9.15 -0.99
CA TRP A 133 -0.36 9.60 -2.13
C TRP A 133 -0.95 9.08 -3.43
N ALA A 134 -1.37 7.82 -3.47
CA ALA A 134 -2.05 7.24 -4.61
C ALA A 134 -3.36 8.00 -4.92
N ALA A 135 -4.11 8.40 -3.89
CA ALA A 135 -5.29 9.24 -4.03
C ALA A 135 -4.96 10.65 -4.52
N ARG A 136 -3.91 11.29 -4.00
CA ARG A 136 -3.43 12.60 -4.50
C ARG A 136 -3.06 12.54 -5.98
N VAL A 137 -2.40 11.47 -6.43
CA VAL A 137 -2.10 11.25 -7.85
C VAL A 137 -3.39 11.14 -8.67
N ALA A 138 -4.36 10.33 -8.22
CA ALA A 138 -5.61 10.11 -8.95
C ALA A 138 -6.52 11.35 -8.99
N PHE A 139 -6.59 12.11 -7.89
CA PHE A 139 -7.47 13.26 -7.74
C PHE A 139 -6.84 14.57 -8.22
N GLY A 140 -5.51 14.70 -8.14
CA GLY A 140 -4.81 15.98 -8.27
C GLY A 140 -5.18 16.92 -7.12
N ASP A 141 -5.19 18.23 -7.37
CA ASP A 141 -5.51 19.26 -6.37
C ASP A 141 -7.03 19.48 -6.19
N ARG A 142 -7.85 18.46 -6.47
CA ARG A 142 -9.32 18.56 -6.37
C ARG A 142 -9.84 18.51 -4.95
N PHE A 143 -9.07 17.94 -4.03
CA PHE A 143 -9.47 17.74 -2.65
C PHE A 143 -8.29 18.00 -1.74
N ASP A 144 -8.50 18.84 -0.73
CA ASP A 144 -7.50 19.12 0.30
C ASP A 144 -7.29 17.91 1.22
N ASP A 145 -8.36 17.16 1.48
CA ASP A 145 -8.34 15.92 2.26
C ASP A 145 -8.77 14.70 1.42
N PRO A 146 -7.83 14.11 0.67
CA PRO A 146 -8.11 12.91 -0.12
C PRO A 146 -8.38 11.66 0.74
N GLU A 147 -7.95 11.62 2.00
CA GLU A 147 -8.18 10.46 2.89
C GLU A 147 -9.66 10.36 3.28
N THR A 148 -10.30 11.48 3.61
CA THR A 148 -11.75 11.53 3.84
C THR A 148 -12.53 11.08 2.59
N VAL A 149 -12.10 11.50 1.40
CA VAL A 149 -12.76 11.14 0.13
C VAL A 149 -12.64 9.64 -0.18
N LEU A 150 -11.50 9.00 0.15
CA LEU A 150 -11.34 7.55 0.02
C LEU A 150 -12.30 6.75 0.90
N GLY A 151 -12.76 7.33 2.02
CA GLY A 151 -13.73 6.71 2.92
C GLY A 151 -15.16 6.68 2.37
N TRP A 152 -15.44 7.39 1.26
CA TRP A 152 -16.77 7.38 0.66
C TRP A 152 -17.03 6.07 -0.09
N VAL A 153 -18.30 5.65 -0.09
CA VAL A 153 -18.75 4.40 -0.72
C VAL A 153 -18.27 4.33 -2.18
N ASN A 154 -17.65 3.20 -2.53
CA ASN A 154 -17.10 2.87 -3.85
C ASN A 154 -15.94 3.76 -4.35
N VAL A 155 -15.47 4.76 -3.60
CA VAL A 155 -14.40 5.65 -4.08
C VAL A 155 -13.04 4.93 -4.11
N TYR A 156 -12.71 4.17 -3.06
CA TYR A 156 -11.49 3.37 -3.04
C TYR A 156 -11.41 2.44 -4.26
N ASP A 157 -12.49 1.69 -4.53
CA ASP A 157 -12.54 0.76 -5.67
C ASP A 157 -12.48 1.47 -7.02
N ALA A 158 -13.10 2.65 -7.14
CA ALA A 158 -13.02 3.47 -8.36
C ALA A 158 -11.59 3.97 -8.62
N VAL A 159 -10.84 4.35 -7.57
CA VAL A 159 -9.42 4.73 -7.68
C VAL A 159 -8.56 3.52 -8.02
N GLU A 160 -8.75 2.39 -7.33
CA GLU A 160 -8.07 1.13 -7.63
C GLU A 160 -8.29 0.72 -9.10
N HIS A 161 -9.52 0.83 -9.61
CA HIS A 161 -9.82 0.57 -11.02
C HIS A 161 -9.12 1.55 -11.97
N ALA A 162 -9.04 2.84 -11.63
CA ALA A 162 -8.31 3.82 -12.42
C ALA A 162 -6.81 3.50 -12.52
N TYR A 163 -6.20 3.00 -11.44
CA TYR A 163 -4.81 2.52 -11.47
C TYR A 163 -4.64 1.31 -12.39
N ARG A 164 -5.57 0.35 -12.37
CA ARG A 164 -5.52 -0.79 -13.29
C ARG A 164 -5.59 -0.36 -14.76
N LEU A 165 -6.49 0.57 -15.08
CA LEU A 165 -6.60 1.11 -16.43
C LEU A 165 -5.35 1.88 -16.85
N ALA A 166 -4.75 2.65 -15.94
CA ALA A 166 -3.50 3.36 -16.21
C ALA A 166 -2.36 2.38 -16.47
N ALA A 167 -2.22 1.36 -15.62
CA ALA A 167 -1.21 0.31 -15.75
C ALA A 167 -1.33 -0.43 -17.09
N GLN A 168 -2.56 -0.76 -17.50
CA GLN A 168 -2.84 -1.35 -18.81
C GLN A 168 -2.38 -0.46 -19.96
N ARG A 169 -2.59 0.86 -19.89
CA ARG A 169 -2.13 1.81 -20.94
C ARG A 169 -0.62 1.92 -21.01
N ALA A 170 0.07 1.77 -19.88
CA ALA A 170 1.53 1.82 -19.79
C ALA A 170 2.21 0.47 -20.05
N GLY A 171 1.45 -0.63 -20.14
CA GLY A 171 2.00 -1.98 -20.34
C GLY A 171 2.72 -2.54 -19.11
N VAL A 172 2.32 -2.14 -17.91
CA VAL A 172 2.90 -2.61 -16.63
C VAL A 172 1.80 -3.17 -15.72
N ASP A 173 2.18 -3.89 -14.67
CA ASP A 173 1.21 -4.34 -13.67
C ASP A 173 0.72 -3.20 -12.75
N PRO A 174 -0.49 -3.30 -12.18
CA PRO A 174 -1.07 -2.30 -11.30
C PRO A 174 -0.19 -1.89 -10.10
N THR A 175 0.55 -2.81 -9.50
CA THR A 175 1.41 -2.48 -8.36
C THR A 175 2.66 -1.69 -8.77
N THR A 176 3.24 -1.99 -9.93
CA THR A 176 4.34 -1.20 -10.52
C THR A 176 3.88 0.22 -10.84
N MET A 177 2.70 0.38 -11.44
CA MET A 177 2.12 1.70 -11.72
C MET A 177 1.93 2.50 -10.42
N GLN A 178 1.34 1.88 -9.39
CA GLN A 178 1.11 2.56 -8.11
C GLN A 178 2.41 2.92 -7.39
N ALA A 179 3.37 2.01 -7.28
CA ALA A 179 4.63 2.27 -6.60
C ALA A 179 5.47 3.32 -7.34
N THR A 180 5.52 3.28 -8.68
CA THR A 180 6.27 4.25 -9.48
C THR A 180 5.68 5.66 -9.33
N THR A 181 4.36 5.80 -9.53
CA THR A 181 3.70 7.12 -9.38
C THR A 181 3.79 7.66 -7.95
N TRP A 182 3.80 6.77 -6.95
CA TRP A 182 4.07 7.15 -5.57
C TRP A 182 5.49 7.69 -5.36
N ILE A 183 6.51 7.06 -5.97
CA ILE A 183 7.91 7.53 -5.91
C ILE A 183 8.01 8.93 -6.53
N VAL A 184 7.44 9.10 -7.72
CA VAL A 184 7.42 10.39 -8.43
C VAL A 184 6.72 11.47 -7.59
N ALA A 185 5.54 11.16 -7.04
CA ALA A 185 4.75 12.11 -6.26
C ALA A 185 5.41 12.52 -4.94
N ARG A 186 6.19 11.62 -4.31
CA ARG A 186 7.00 11.94 -3.13
C ARG A 186 8.24 12.74 -3.48
N ASN A 187 8.99 12.36 -4.51
CA ASN A 187 10.22 13.07 -4.87
C ASN A 187 9.97 14.55 -5.23
N GLY A 188 8.77 14.85 -5.77
CA GLY A 188 8.35 16.23 -6.07
C GLY A 188 7.91 17.06 -4.85
N ARG A 189 7.81 16.48 -3.65
CA ARG A 189 7.46 17.17 -2.41
C ARG A 189 8.43 16.70 -1.31
N ALA A 190 9.53 17.45 -1.13
CA ALA A 190 10.47 17.22 -0.03
C ALA A 190 9.71 17.07 1.30
N ASP A 191 10.18 16.13 2.13
CA ASP A 191 9.57 15.72 3.41
C ASP A 191 9.14 16.89 4.31
#